data_AF-A0A349M068-F1
#
_entry.id   AF-A0A349M068-F1
#
_cell.length_a   1.000
_cell.length_b   1.000
_cell.length_c   1.000
_cell.angle_alpha   90.00
_cell.angle_beta   90.00
_cell.angle_gamma   90.00
#
_symmetry.space_group_name_H-M   'P 1'
#
loop_
_entity.id
_entity.type
_entity.pdbx_description
1 polymer ?
#
loop_
_entity_poly.entity_id
_entity_poly.type
_entity_poly.pdbx_seq_one_letter_code
_entity_poly.pdbx_strand_id
1 'polypeptide(L)'
;MSTSTVNVVHDNTDTMPYSGGTGGSKTTYSMGPAVLAAAQDARNQILTIASEMLEAAVGDLEIEGDKVVVRGTPARSVELSKIASESMRFAGRYEPIYGRGRAAVRQSSPMYAAHLAKVAVDPETGEVRVLDYVAVQDVGFAINPAEVEGQITGGVTQGLGWALFESLVYDENGQALTATLMDYALPH
;
A
#
# COMPACT_ATOMS: atom_id res chain seq x y z
N MET A 1 -5.70 -15.16 10.16
CA MET A 1 -4.26 -14.91 10.40
C MET A 1 -4.07 -13.45 10.81
N SER A 2 -3.25 -13.17 11.82
CA SER A 2 -2.93 -11.80 12.22
C SER A 2 -1.89 -11.21 11.26
N THR A 3 -2.00 -9.94 10.89
CA THR A 3 -0.94 -9.23 10.15
C THR A 3 0.35 -9.11 10.98
N SER A 4 0.28 -9.27 12.30
CA SER A 4 1.43 -9.22 13.21
C SER A 4 2.46 -10.35 12.99
N THR A 5 2.11 -11.39 12.21
CA THR A 5 3.04 -12.47 11.84
C THR A 5 3.66 -12.26 10.46
N VAL A 6 3.39 -11.13 9.81
CA VAL A 6 3.93 -10.77 8.50
C VAL A 6 4.95 -9.65 8.69
N ASN A 7 6.20 -9.91 8.31
CA ASN A 7 7.24 -8.89 8.29
C ASN A 7 7.35 -8.33 6.87
N VAL A 8 7.13 -7.02 6.74
CA VAL A 8 7.39 -6.29 5.49
C VAL A 8 8.76 -5.64 5.61
N VAL A 9 9.64 -5.92 4.66
CA VAL A 9 11.02 -5.42 4.67
C VAL A 9 11.24 -4.54 3.44
N HIS A 10 11.75 -3.33 3.68
CA HIS A 10 12.36 -2.48 2.66
C HIS A 10 13.87 -2.49 2.89
N ASP A 11 14.60 -3.15 2.00
CA ASP A 11 16.06 -3.30 2.10
C ASP A 11 16.74 -2.67 0.86
N ASN A 12 18.02 -2.95 0.67
CA ASN A 12 18.84 -2.38 -0.38
C ASN A 12 18.75 -3.13 -1.73
N THR A 13 19.39 -2.56 -2.75
CA THR A 13 19.37 -3.07 -4.12
C THR A 13 20.16 -4.37 -4.33
N ASP A 14 20.94 -4.82 -3.35
CA ASP A 14 21.68 -6.09 -3.42
C ASP A 14 20.78 -7.28 -3.04
N THR A 15 19.76 -7.07 -2.21
CA THR A 15 18.91 -8.13 -1.67
C THR A 15 17.47 -8.10 -2.19
N MET A 16 16.97 -6.94 -2.61
CA MET A 16 15.58 -6.76 -3.06
C MET A 16 15.44 -6.86 -4.59
N PRO A 17 14.31 -7.39 -5.10
CA PRO A 17 13.98 -7.27 -6.51
C PRO A 17 13.90 -5.81 -6.94
N TYR A 18 14.25 -5.53 -8.19
CA TYR A 18 14.09 -4.20 -8.75
C TYR A 18 12.63 -3.73 -8.62
N SER A 19 12.47 -2.56 -8.00
CA SER A 19 11.22 -1.81 -7.96
C SER A 19 11.50 -0.36 -8.35
N GLY A 20 10.55 0.27 -9.03
CA GLY A 20 10.66 1.70 -9.30
C GLY A 20 10.54 2.50 -8.00
N GLY A 21 11.10 3.72 -7.96
CA GLY A 21 10.99 4.59 -6.79
C GLY A 21 9.54 4.92 -6.41
N THR A 22 9.30 5.25 -5.14
CA THR A 22 8.02 5.73 -4.64
C THR A 22 7.79 7.18 -5.08
N GLY A 23 6.60 7.49 -5.59
CA GLY A 23 6.23 8.83 -6.06
C GLY A 23 5.08 8.80 -7.07
N GLY A 24 4.44 9.95 -7.28
CA GLY A 24 3.29 10.06 -8.20
C GLY A 24 2.14 9.12 -7.85
N SER A 25 1.99 8.77 -6.57
CA SER A 25 0.98 7.83 -6.05
C SER A 25 0.97 6.46 -6.73
N LYS A 26 2.13 5.98 -7.21
CA LYS A 26 2.21 4.75 -8.02
C LYS A 26 2.44 3.46 -7.29
N THR A 27 2.79 3.51 -6.01
CA THR A 27 3.24 2.32 -5.26
C THR A 27 2.17 1.23 -5.24
N THR A 28 0.93 1.56 -4.90
CA THR A 28 -0.15 0.58 -4.76
C THR A 28 -0.47 -0.13 -6.08
N TYR A 29 -0.64 0.61 -7.18
CA TYR A 29 -1.00 -0.01 -8.46
C TYR A 29 0.19 -0.61 -9.22
N SER A 30 1.43 -0.25 -8.86
CA SER A 30 2.63 -0.84 -9.49
C SER A 30 3.17 -2.04 -8.73
N MET A 31 3.26 -1.97 -7.39
CA MET A 31 3.81 -3.04 -6.55
C MET A 31 2.73 -3.95 -5.97
N GLY A 32 1.52 -3.46 -5.70
CA GLY A 32 0.42 -4.25 -5.14
C GLY A 32 0.12 -5.51 -5.96
N PRO A 33 -0.02 -5.45 -7.30
CA PRO A 33 -0.24 -6.64 -8.11
C PRO A 33 0.93 -7.63 -8.07
N ALA A 34 2.18 -7.16 -7.90
CA ALA A 34 3.33 -8.04 -7.75
C ALA A 34 3.30 -8.80 -6.40
N VAL A 35 2.95 -8.10 -5.31
CA VAL A 35 2.75 -8.72 -3.99
C VAL A 35 1.60 -9.73 -4.03
N LEU A 36 0.49 -9.38 -4.66
CA LEU A 36 -0.65 -10.28 -4.83
C LEU A 36 -0.27 -11.55 -5.62
N ALA A 37 0.46 -11.38 -6.72
CA ALA A 37 0.95 -12.52 -7.51
C ALA A 37 1.89 -13.42 -6.70
N ALA A 38 2.80 -12.85 -5.91
CA ALA A 38 3.68 -13.63 -5.03
C ALA A 38 2.89 -14.40 -3.96
N ALA A 39 1.88 -13.77 -3.36
CA ALA A 39 1.01 -14.43 -2.38
C ALA A 39 0.18 -15.56 -3.02
N GLN A 40 -0.32 -15.37 -4.25
CA GLN A 40 -1.04 -16.40 -5.00
C GLN A 40 -0.14 -17.58 -5.38
N ASP A 41 1.10 -17.32 -5.78
CA ASP A 41 2.09 -18.37 -6.05
C ASP A 41 2.39 -19.19 -4.78
N ALA A 42 2.67 -18.52 -3.65
CA ALA A 42 2.84 -19.19 -2.36
C ALA A 42 1.59 -20.00 -1.94
N ARG A 43 0.39 -19.44 -2.15
CA ARG A 43 -0.89 -20.14 -1.91
C ARG A 43 -0.98 -21.43 -2.72
N ASN A 44 -0.61 -21.42 -3.99
CA ASN A 44 -0.67 -22.61 -4.85
C ASN A 44 0.32 -23.69 -4.39
N GLN A 45 1.51 -23.29 -3.94
CA GLN A 45 2.50 -24.20 -3.36
C GLN A 45 1.97 -24.84 -2.06
N ILE A 46 1.39 -24.03 -1.16
CA ILE A 46 0.74 -24.49 0.08
C ILE A 46 -0.35 -25.52 -0.22
N LEU A 47 -1.24 -25.24 -1.18
CA LEU A 47 -2.34 -26.13 -1.52
C LEU A 47 -1.86 -27.42 -2.17
N THR A 48 -0.78 -27.37 -2.96
CA THR A 48 -0.16 -28.58 -3.53
C THR A 48 0.37 -29.49 -2.43
N ILE A 49 1.10 -28.96 -1.46
CA ILE A 49 1.60 -29.74 -0.31
C ILE A 49 0.42 -30.29 0.51
N ALA A 50 -0.58 -29.45 0.79
CA ALA A 50 -1.75 -29.87 1.56
C ALA A 50 -2.56 -30.96 0.86
N SER A 51 -2.62 -30.95 -0.48
CA SER A 51 -3.27 -31.98 -1.29
C SER A 51 -2.69 -33.36 -1.06
N GLU A 52 -1.35 -33.46 -0.99
CA GLU A 52 -0.68 -34.71 -0.67
C GLU A 52 -0.89 -35.12 0.79
N MET A 53 -0.82 -34.17 1.73
CA MET A 53 -0.98 -34.46 3.16
C MET A 53 -2.41 -34.88 3.54
N LEU A 54 -3.40 -34.31 2.87
CA LEU A 54 -4.82 -34.58 3.12
C LEU A 54 -5.39 -35.64 2.19
N GLU A 55 -4.63 -36.12 1.19
CA GLU A 55 -5.12 -37.03 0.15
C GLU A 55 -6.43 -36.54 -0.50
N ALA A 56 -6.43 -35.27 -0.90
CA ALA A 56 -7.58 -34.59 -1.49
C ALA A 56 -7.12 -33.74 -2.69
N ALA A 57 -7.98 -33.56 -3.70
CA ALA A 57 -7.62 -32.76 -4.87
C ALA A 57 -7.46 -31.28 -4.49
N VAL A 58 -6.50 -30.57 -5.10
CA VAL A 58 -6.24 -29.14 -4.85
C VAL A 58 -7.49 -28.27 -5.00
N GLY A 59 -8.37 -28.59 -5.96
CA GLY A 59 -9.62 -27.85 -6.19
C GLY A 59 -10.65 -27.98 -5.05
N ASP A 60 -10.52 -29.01 -4.22
CA ASP A 60 -11.38 -29.27 -3.06
C ASP A 60 -10.81 -28.66 -1.77
N LEU A 61 -9.69 -27.94 -1.85
CA LEU A 61 -9.01 -27.35 -0.70
C LEU A 61 -9.24 -25.84 -0.60
N GLU A 62 -9.46 -25.37 0.62
CA GLU A 62 -9.60 -23.95 0.93
C GLU A 62 -8.69 -23.58 2.11
N ILE A 63 -8.14 -22.36 2.09
CA ILE A 63 -7.42 -21.81 3.23
C ILE A 63 -8.44 -21.06 4.08
N GLU A 64 -8.62 -21.50 5.31
CA GLU A 64 -9.49 -20.88 6.30
C GLU A 64 -8.69 -20.52 7.55
N GLY A 65 -8.55 -19.23 7.84
CA GLY A 65 -7.80 -18.78 9.02
C GLY A 65 -6.30 -19.11 8.92
N ASP A 66 -5.86 -20.10 9.68
CA ASP A 66 -4.48 -20.58 9.80
C ASP A 66 -4.30 -22.03 9.32
N LYS A 67 -5.30 -22.60 8.65
CA LYS A 67 -5.29 -23.99 8.16
C LYS A 67 -5.81 -24.12 6.74
N VAL A 68 -5.46 -25.25 6.11
CA VAL A 68 -6.08 -25.73 4.88
C VAL A 68 -7.14 -26.77 5.24
N VAL A 69 -8.35 -26.64 4.71
CA VAL A 69 -9.49 -27.54 4.95
C VAL A 69 -9.96 -28.19 3.65
N VAL A 70 -10.51 -29.40 3.75
CA VAL A 70 -11.24 -30.03 2.63
C VAL A 70 -12.69 -29.50 2.62
N ARG A 71 -13.15 -28.99 1.48
CA ARG A 71 -14.51 -28.46 1.30
C ARG A 71 -15.55 -29.50 1.74
N GLY A 72 -16.52 -29.05 2.54
CA GLY A 72 -17.61 -29.90 3.02
C GLY A 72 -17.23 -30.90 4.12
N THR A 73 -15.94 -31.04 4.46
CA THR A 73 -15.49 -31.84 5.61
C THR A 73 -14.45 -31.07 6.43
N PRO A 74 -14.85 -30.02 7.19
CA PRO A 74 -13.92 -29.17 7.94
C PRO A 74 -13.05 -29.89 8.97
N ALA A 75 -13.45 -31.10 9.38
CA ALA A 75 -12.66 -31.97 10.27
C ALA A 75 -11.39 -32.52 9.58
N ARG A 76 -11.33 -32.51 8.24
CA ARG A 76 -10.11 -32.84 7.48
C ARG A 76 -9.38 -31.56 7.17
N SER A 77 -8.37 -31.26 7.96
CA SER A 77 -7.58 -30.04 7.82
C SER A 77 -6.13 -30.25 8.24
N VAL A 78 -5.25 -29.38 7.77
CA VAL A 78 -3.85 -29.29 8.20
C VAL A 78 -3.47 -27.83 8.43
N GLU A 79 -2.79 -27.57 9.54
CA GLU A 79 -2.31 -26.24 9.90
C GLU A 79 -1.27 -25.71 8.91
N LEU A 80 -1.34 -24.41 8.56
CA LEU A 80 -0.35 -23.75 7.71
C LEU A 80 1.06 -23.83 8.30
N SER A 81 1.19 -23.75 9.62
CA SER A 81 2.46 -23.89 10.33
C SER A 81 3.07 -25.28 10.14
N LYS A 82 2.23 -26.33 10.08
CA LYS A 82 2.66 -27.71 9.82
C LYS A 82 3.10 -27.89 8.38
N ILE A 83 2.33 -27.36 7.42
CA ILE A 83 2.73 -27.35 6.00
C ILE A 83 4.10 -26.67 5.82
N ALA A 84 4.26 -25.46 6.38
CA ALA A 84 5.50 -24.70 6.31
C ALA A 84 6.68 -25.48 6.91
N SER A 85 6.48 -26.11 8.08
CA SER A 85 7.50 -26.92 8.75
C SER A 85 7.92 -28.13 7.91
N GLU A 86 6.97 -28.82 7.26
CA GLU A 86 7.30 -29.95 6.38
C GLU A 86 8.05 -29.49 5.11
N SER A 87 7.74 -28.30 4.59
CA SER A 87 8.44 -27.73 3.42
C SER A 87 9.90 -27.35 3.68
N MET A 88 10.29 -27.16 4.94
CA MET A 88 11.65 -26.74 5.33
C MET A 88 12.48 -27.87 5.96
N ARG A 89 11.97 -29.09 5.98
CA ARG A 89 12.65 -30.23 6.61
C ARG A 89 13.90 -30.63 5.79
N PHE A 90 15.02 -30.86 6.47
CA PHE A 90 16.22 -31.43 5.84
C PHE A 90 15.91 -32.81 5.24
N ALA A 91 16.28 -33.03 3.99
CA ALA A 91 15.87 -34.20 3.20
C ALA A 91 14.33 -34.40 3.19
N GLY A 92 13.59 -33.29 3.25
CA GLY A 92 12.13 -33.26 3.17
C GLY A 92 11.61 -33.59 1.78
N ARG A 93 10.33 -33.97 1.73
CA ARG A 93 9.64 -34.35 0.49
C ARG A 93 9.29 -33.13 -0.38
N TYR A 94 9.05 -32.00 0.26
CA TYR A 94 8.53 -30.80 -0.39
C TYR A 94 9.61 -29.73 -0.51
N GLU A 95 9.52 -28.94 -1.58
CA GLU A 95 10.33 -27.74 -1.72
C GLU A 95 9.86 -26.66 -0.74
N PRO A 96 10.77 -25.81 -0.22
CA PRO A 96 10.38 -24.67 0.60
C PRO A 96 9.41 -23.75 -0.12
N ILE A 97 8.37 -23.32 0.59
CA ILE A 97 7.38 -22.38 0.04
C ILE A 97 8.05 -21.03 -0.18
N TYR A 98 8.09 -20.58 -1.44
CA TYR A 98 8.67 -19.30 -1.82
C TYR A 98 7.88 -18.68 -2.97
N GLY A 99 6.99 -17.75 -2.64
CA GLY A 99 6.16 -17.06 -3.62
C GLY A 99 6.91 -15.97 -4.38
N ARG A 100 6.73 -15.92 -5.71
CA ARG A 100 7.32 -14.89 -6.57
C ARG A 100 6.24 -14.20 -7.39
N GLY A 101 6.38 -12.88 -7.53
CA GLY A 101 5.42 -12.07 -8.26
C GLY A 101 6.09 -10.96 -9.05
N ARG A 102 5.49 -10.62 -10.18
CA ARG A 102 5.93 -9.54 -11.07
C ARG A 102 4.70 -8.86 -11.64
N ALA A 103 4.77 -7.55 -11.80
CA ALA A 103 3.71 -6.78 -12.40
C ALA A 103 4.28 -5.73 -13.34
N ALA A 104 3.50 -5.42 -14.38
CA ALA A 104 3.73 -4.28 -15.24
C ALA A 104 2.51 -3.37 -15.15
N VAL A 105 2.74 -2.07 -14.93
CA VAL A 105 1.67 -1.07 -15.01
C VAL A 105 1.27 -0.95 -16.47
N ARG A 106 0.06 -1.41 -16.80
CA ARG A 106 -0.48 -1.33 -18.17
C ARG A 106 -1.50 -0.22 -18.36
N GLN A 107 -2.05 0.27 -17.25
CA GLN A 107 -3.07 1.32 -17.21
C GLN A 107 -2.79 2.22 -16.02
N SER A 108 -3.09 3.51 -16.17
CA SER A 108 -3.08 4.43 -15.04
C SER A 108 -4.23 4.09 -14.09
N SER A 109 -4.04 4.30 -12.80
CA SER A 109 -5.13 4.24 -11.84
C SER A 109 -6.11 5.39 -12.11
N PRO A 110 -7.40 5.12 -12.39
CA PRO A 110 -8.40 6.17 -12.53
C PRO A 110 -8.78 6.65 -11.13
N MET A 111 -8.10 7.69 -10.65
CA MET A 111 -8.39 8.31 -9.37
C MET A 111 -9.12 9.62 -9.61
N TYR A 112 -10.23 9.81 -8.90
CA TYR A 112 -11.02 11.04 -9.00
C TYR A 112 -11.05 11.73 -7.66
N ALA A 113 -11.00 13.05 -7.68
CA ALA A 113 -11.13 13.86 -6.48
C ALA A 113 -12.05 15.04 -6.74
N ALA A 114 -12.83 15.40 -5.74
CA ALA A 114 -13.66 16.60 -5.70
C ALA A 114 -13.40 17.32 -4.39
N HIS A 115 -13.09 18.61 -4.48
CA HIS A 115 -12.75 19.44 -3.33
C HIS A 115 -13.65 20.67 -3.32
N LEU A 116 -14.13 21.04 -2.15
CA LEU A 116 -14.91 22.26 -1.91
C LEU A 116 -14.30 23.00 -0.72
N ALA A 117 -13.88 24.24 -0.94
CA ALA A 117 -13.40 25.12 0.10
C ALA A 117 -14.39 26.27 0.31
N LYS A 118 -14.82 26.48 1.55
CA LYS A 118 -15.55 27.67 1.97
C LYS A 118 -14.56 28.61 2.63
N VAL A 119 -14.41 29.82 2.09
CA VAL A 119 -13.47 30.81 2.59
C VAL A 119 -14.16 32.13 2.89
N ALA A 120 -13.63 32.88 3.86
CA ALA A 120 -13.89 34.29 4.03
C ALA A 120 -12.66 35.09 3.56
N VAL A 121 -12.89 36.22 2.90
CA VAL A 121 -11.83 37.13 2.46
C VAL A 121 -12.11 38.50 3.03
N ASP A 122 -11.12 39.09 3.70
CA ASP A 122 -11.16 40.49 4.10
C ASP A 122 -10.90 41.39 2.88
N PRO A 123 -11.83 42.27 2.48
CA PRO A 123 -11.67 43.10 1.28
C PRO A 123 -10.65 44.24 1.44
N GLU A 124 -10.29 44.61 2.67
CA GLU A 124 -9.32 45.67 2.94
C GLU A 124 -7.89 45.11 2.98
N THR A 125 -7.69 43.93 3.60
CA THR A 125 -6.36 43.33 3.78
C THR A 125 -6.03 42.23 2.78
N GLY A 126 -7.05 41.62 2.16
CA GLY A 126 -6.90 40.44 1.32
C GLY A 126 -6.69 39.13 2.12
N GLU A 127 -6.75 39.18 3.45
CA GLU A 127 -6.57 38.00 4.30
C GLU A 127 -7.65 36.94 4.00
N VAL A 128 -7.22 35.70 3.74
CA VAL A 128 -8.11 34.58 3.44
C VAL A 128 -8.17 33.64 4.65
N ARG A 129 -9.38 33.35 5.12
CA ARG A 129 -9.63 32.37 6.19
C ARG A 129 -10.43 31.20 5.64
N VAL A 130 -9.90 30.00 5.79
CA VAL A 130 -10.64 28.76 5.49
C VAL A 130 -11.66 28.52 6.60
N LEU A 131 -12.95 28.53 6.24
CA LEU A 131 -14.06 28.31 7.17
C LEU A 131 -14.49 26.85 7.22
N ASP A 132 -14.43 26.18 6.07
CA ASP A 132 -14.80 24.78 5.91
C ASP A 132 -14.11 24.19 4.67
N TYR A 133 -13.83 22.88 4.70
CA TYR A 133 -13.20 22.17 3.60
C TYR A 133 -13.73 20.75 3.50
N VAL A 134 -14.21 20.38 2.32
CA VAL A 134 -14.64 19.01 2.00
C VAL A 134 -13.74 18.44 0.94
N ALA A 135 -13.10 17.31 1.23
CA ALA A 135 -12.33 16.52 0.29
C ALA A 135 -13.03 15.17 0.07
N VAL A 136 -13.33 14.84 -1.18
CA VAL A 136 -13.85 13.53 -1.57
C VAL A 136 -12.89 12.94 -2.59
N GLN A 137 -12.43 11.73 -2.37
CA GLN A 137 -11.53 11.04 -3.28
C GLN A 137 -11.97 9.60 -3.49
N ASP A 138 -12.20 9.22 -4.75
CA ASP A 138 -12.38 7.82 -5.15
C ASP A 138 -11.00 7.20 -5.37
N VAL A 139 -10.58 6.37 -4.41
CA VAL A 139 -9.31 5.62 -4.43
C VAL A 139 -9.48 4.17 -4.88
N GLY A 140 -10.69 3.78 -5.31
CA GLY A 140 -11.06 2.38 -5.48
C GLY A 140 -11.12 1.64 -4.13
N PHE A 141 -10.45 0.49 -4.03
CA PHE A 141 -10.44 -0.29 -2.80
C PHE A 141 -9.42 0.28 -1.79
N ALA A 142 -9.92 0.88 -0.71
CA ALA A 142 -9.09 1.38 0.38
C ALA A 142 -8.50 0.22 1.21
N ILE A 143 -7.24 -0.14 0.93
CA ILE A 143 -6.53 -1.22 1.65
C ILE A 143 -6.45 -0.93 3.15
N ASN A 144 -6.14 0.31 3.51
CA ASN A 144 -6.18 0.81 4.88
C ASN A 144 -6.91 2.16 4.89
N PRO A 145 -8.21 2.20 5.28
CA PRO A 145 -8.99 3.44 5.28
C PRO A 145 -8.38 4.58 6.10
N ALA A 146 -7.80 4.27 7.26
CA ALA A 146 -7.21 5.28 8.13
C ALA A 146 -5.97 5.95 7.50
N GLU A 147 -5.13 5.16 6.81
CA GLU A 147 -3.99 5.73 6.08
C GLU A 147 -4.44 6.56 4.86
N VAL A 148 -5.49 6.12 4.16
CA VAL A 148 -6.08 6.89 3.05
C VAL A 148 -6.59 8.24 3.55
N GLU A 149 -7.36 8.27 4.64
CA GLU A 149 -7.84 9.51 5.26
C GLU A 149 -6.69 10.42 5.70
N GLY A 150 -5.63 9.85 6.28
CA GLY A 150 -4.41 10.57 6.64
C GLY A 150 -3.71 11.21 5.44
N GLN A 151 -3.60 10.49 4.32
CA GLN A 151 -3.02 11.02 3.07
C GLN A 151 -3.86 12.15 2.48
N ILE A 152 -5.19 12.01 2.47
CA ILE A 152 -6.11 13.07 2.01
C ILE A 152 -5.92 14.32 2.87
N THR A 153 -5.91 14.15 4.18
CA THR A 153 -5.70 15.27 5.13
C THR A 153 -4.36 15.95 4.91
N GLY A 154 -3.27 15.18 4.81
CA GLY A 154 -1.93 15.73 4.54
C GLY A 154 -1.84 16.46 3.20
N GLY A 155 -2.44 15.90 2.15
CA GLY A 155 -2.49 16.52 0.83
C GLY A 155 -3.29 17.83 0.81
N VAL A 156 -4.41 17.89 1.53
CA VAL A 156 -5.19 19.13 1.69
C VAL A 156 -4.39 20.19 2.45
N THR A 157 -3.75 19.82 3.57
CA THR A 157 -2.91 20.74 4.34
C THR A 157 -1.77 21.30 3.49
N GLN A 158 -1.08 20.45 2.74
CA GLN A 158 -0.02 20.86 1.82
C GLN A 158 -0.56 21.78 0.71
N GLY A 159 -1.71 21.46 0.12
CA GLY A 159 -2.34 22.30 -0.90
C GLY A 159 -2.77 23.68 -0.37
N LEU A 160 -3.26 23.75 0.86
CA LEU A 160 -3.58 25.02 1.53
C LEU A 160 -2.32 25.83 1.83
N GLY A 161 -1.23 25.17 2.25
CA GLY A 161 0.09 25.76 2.41
C GLY A 161 0.53 26.49 1.14
N TRP A 162 0.52 25.78 0.01
CA TRP A 162 0.83 26.34 -1.32
C TRP A 162 -0.11 27.46 -1.75
N ALA A 163 -1.41 27.33 -1.48
CA ALA A 163 -2.38 28.30 -1.97
C ALA A 163 -2.34 29.63 -1.20
N LEU A 164 -1.99 29.60 0.09
CA LEU A 164 -2.20 30.74 0.99
C LEU A 164 -0.91 31.29 1.62
N PHE A 165 0.17 30.51 1.68
CA PHE A 165 1.35 30.86 2.48
C PHE A 165 2.67 30.72 1.73
N GLU A 166 2.90 29.56 1.11
CA GLU A 166 4.20 29.17 0.57
C GLU A 166 4.50 29.89 -0.75
N SER A 167 5.72 30.39 -0.91
CA SER A 167 6.18 31.02 -2.15
C SER A 167 7.68 30.81 -2.36
N LEU A 168 8.09 30.60 -3.61
CA LEU A 168 9.50 30.54 -4.01
C LEU A 168 9.86 31.87 -4.68
N VAL A 169 10.42 32.79 -3.91
CA VAL A 169 10.78 34.13 -4.38
C VAL A 169 12.26 34.17 -4.68
N TYR A 170 12.59 34.73 -5.85
CA TYR A 170 13.97 34.95 -6.30
C TYR A 170 14.18 36.44 -6.57
N ASP A 171 15.36 36.96 -6.25
CA ASP A 171 15.76 38.31 -6.64
C ASP A 171 16.20 38.40 -8.11
N GLU A 172 16.57 39.60 -8.55
CA GLU A 172 17.04 39.87 -9.93
C GLU A 172 18.31 39.11 -10.33
N ASN A 173 19.09 38.61 -9.35
CA ASN A 173 20.30 37.84 -9.57
C ASN A 173 20.04 36.32 -9.50
N GLY A 174 18.80 35.89 -9.28
CA GLY A 174 18.42 34.49 -9.12
C GLY A 174 18.70 33.91 -7.73
N GLN A 175 18.96 34.76 -6.73
CA GLN A 175 19.12 34.30 -5.35
C GLN A 175 17.75 33.99 -4.73
N ALA A 176 17.60 32.79 -4.16
CA ALA A 176 16.39 32.42 -3.44
C ALA A 176 16.26 33.22 -2.13
N LEU A 177 15.16 33.97 -2.00
CA LEU A 177 14.85 34.79 -0.84
C LEU A 177 14.05 34.03 0.22
N THR A 178 13.29 33.00 -0.18
CA THR A 178 12.49 32.15 0.72
C THR A 178 13.13 30.79 0.97
N ALA A 179 14.45 30.77 1.21
CA ALA A 179 15.23 29.54 1.34
C ALA A 179 15.24 28.95 2.77
N THR A 180 14.62 29.62 3.74
CA THR A 180 14.56 29.19 5.14
C THR A 180 13.13 29.19 5.67
N LEU A 181 12.85 28.44 6.74
CA LEU A 181 11.53 28.44 7.39
C LEU A 181 11.15 29.77 8.06
N MET A 182 12.07 30.74 8.15
CA MET A 182 11.74 32.10 8.59
C MET A 182 10.95 32.86 7.51
N ASP A 183 11.19 32.52 6.24
CA ASP A 183 10.67 33.23 5.07
C ASP A 183 9.69 32.36 4.27
N TYR A 184 9.88 31.04 4.28
CA TYR A 184 8.97 30.05 3.72
C TYR A 184 7.88 29.71 4.72
N ALA A 185 6.75 30.42 4.61
CA ALA A 185 5.65 30.29 5.54
C ALA A 185 4.93 28.93 5.40
N LEU A 186 5.17 28.03 6.35
CA LEU A 186 4.37 26.81 6.48
C LEU A 186 3.02 27.11 7.14
N PRO A 187 1.95 26.38 6.76
CA PRO A 187 0.66 26.46 7.44
C PRO A 187 0.80 26.06 8.92
N HIS A 188 0.15 26.79 9.81
CA HIS A 188 0.21 26.66 11.28
C HIS A 188 -1.17 26.58 11.93
#